data_AF-H1SI69-F1
#
_entry.id   AF-H1SI69-F1
#
_cell.length_a   1.000
_cell.length_b   1.000
_cell.length_c   1.000
_cell.angle_alpha   90.00
_cell.angle_beta   90.00
_cell.angle_gamma   90.00
#
_symmetry.space_group_name_H-M   'P 1'
#
loop_
_entity.id
_entity.type
_entity.pdbx_description
1 polymer ?
#
loop_
_entity_poly.entity_id
_entity_poly.type
_entity_poly.pdbx_seq_one_letter_code
_entity_poly.pdbx_strand_id
1 'polypeptide(L)'
;MPPTLAPACSGCGAVDASNYSGSGVGVWSASNTNGVPVDVPVAIGGVNGKAVTLLYTNGAVAQAMPSGLSLSVMQPVLGNLSIQSVSSAQDEQTLRDIAEFNRAGWAAMADGKRVASLSEFAPPPPRASVVNDTKSWYHTDGTRRAATLVKQVTTGDATTVNIWVETTESVPGKITSTIVDTLAAAYSGSGGIYDMLASVGGPLWGPHSYNNLIAGSGQPVDIVVLNFDNNNQPFGTVGYFWGLHNLKATSDARSNESLSLYLDSETLYLGGAAGMKSMKMTMAHEGMHMQNFYRRGVKAGQQYAFDSWLEEMSAMMMEDFASQTIDPAYNAIRDVRFRDYVSYGNGNYNCNMLSFTGFGATCESYSVSGSFGGFLDRQLGLAFYKDLLTRTSSVDSKTVLDQAIKAARSDSGFNQELLRWTVTSNSLMPAASSPARYGYPARVDGGFTLPLIDPDLFRASRKLPVAVPSTLQPYGSFPVVRSNVGATFSETVRVPAGTTLSIVVY
;
A
#
# COMPACT_ATOMS: atom_id res chain seq x y z
N MET A 1 -3.57 -2.65 37.53
CA MET A 1 -2.24 -3.16 37.93
C MET A 1 -1.19 -2.44 37.12
N PRO A 2 0.00 -2.14 37.67
CA PRO A 2 1.09 -1.59 36.87
C PRO A 2 1.44 -2.60 35.75
N PRO A 3 1.73 -2.14 34.52
CA PRO A 3 2.10 -3.06 33.45
C PRO A 3 3.40 -3.76 33.81
N THR A 4 3.42 -5.08 33.61
CA THR A 4 4.58 -5.93 33.86
C THR A 4 5.10 -6.44 32.52
N LEU A 5 6.42 -6.49 32.41
CA LEU A 5 7.08 -7.04 31.23
C LEU A 5 6.88 -8.55 31.20
N ALA A 6 6.46 -9.09 30.06
CA ALA A 6 6.29 -10.53 29.86
C ALA A 6 6.74 -10.94 28.45
N PRO A 7 7.18 -12.19 28.25
CA PRO A 7 7.45 -12.72 26.91
C PRO A 7 6.24 -12.54 25.99
N ALA A 8 6.48 -12.01 24.80
CA ALA A 8 5.47 -11.71 23.78
C ALA A 8 5.59 -12.59 22.52
N CYS A 9 6.36 -13.67 22.63
CA CYS A 9 6.55 -14.70 21.62
C CYS A 9 6.60 -16.08 22.28
N SER A 10 6.33 -17.13 21.49
CA SER A 10 6.49 -18.52 21.91
C SER A 10 7.66 -19.16 21.18
N GLY A 11 8.37 -20.10 21.84
CA GLY A 11 9.50 -20.80 21.25
C GLY A 11 10.65 -19.89 20.80
N CYS A 12 10.81 -18.75 21.48
CA CYS A 12 11.73 -17.69 21.12
C CYS A 12 12.80 -17.49 22.21
N GLY A 13 13.70 -16.52 22.03
CA GLY A 13 14.79 -16.25 22.98
C GLY A 13 14.34 -15.66 24.32
N ALA A 14 13.09 -15.21 24.45
CA ALA A 14 12.54 -14.71 25.71
C ALA A 14 12.04 -15.87 26.59
N VAL A 15 12.82 -16.23 27.62
CA VAL A 15 12.54 -17.38 28.49
C VAL A 15 11.44 -17.07 29.50
N ASP A 16 11.55 -15.92 30.16
CA ASP A 16 10.58 -15.39 31.12
C ASP A 16 10.65 -13.85 31.13
N ALA A 17 10.02 -13.18 32.10
CA ALA A 17 10.00 -11.72 32.20
C ALA A 17 11.39 -11.05 32.31
N SER A 18 12.43 -11.78 32.71
CA SER A 18 13.73 -11.24 33.11
C SER A 18 14.93 -11.96 32.50
N ASN A 19 14.74 -12.99 31.66
CA ASN A 19 15.84 -13.81 31.13
C ASN A 19 15.76 -13.99 29.61
N TYR A 20 16.85 -13.63 28.93
CA TYR A 20 17.13 -14.00 27.55
C TYR A 20 17.93 -15.30 27.51
N SER A 21 17.60 -16.19 26.58
CA SER A 21 18.27 -17.51 26.45
C SER A 21 19.72 -17.41 25.95
N GLY A 22 20.15 -16.25 25.46
CA GLY A 22 21.43 -16.06 24.79
C GLY A 22 21.42 -16.40 23.29
N SER A 23 20.30 -16.87 22.74
CA SER A 23 20.17 -17.23 21.32
C SER A 23 18.77 -16.98 20.75
N GLY A 24 18.69 -16.78 19.43
CA GLY A 24 17.44 -16.45 18.74
C GLY A 24 16.91 -15.06 19.09
N VAL A 25 15.69 -14.74 18.64
CA VAL A 25 15.07 -13.44 18.94
C VAL A 25 14.25 -13.54 20.22
N GLY A 26 14.55 -12.73 21.23
CA GLY A 26 13.68 -12.52 22.38
C GLY A 26 12.77 -11.32 22.16
N VAL A 27 11.48 -11.46 22.46
CA VAL A 27 10.50 -10.37 22.43
C VAL A 27 9.73 -10.34 23.74
N TRP A 28 9.69 -9.17 24.37
CA TRP A 28 8.88 -8.90 25.55
C TRP A 28 7.93 -7.73 25.28
N SER A 29 6.81 -7.67 26.00
CA SER A 29 5.89 -6.54 25.92
C SER A 29 5.28 -6.17 27.27
N ALA A 30 4.93 -4.90 27.43
CA ALA A 30 4.19 -4.36 28.56
C ALA A 30 3.24 -3.25 28.05
N SER A 31 1.92 -3.46 28.13
CA SER A 31 0.91 -2.50 27.67
C SER A 31 0.38 -1.64 28.82
N ASN A 32 0.50 -0.32 28.71
CA ASN A 32 -0.02 0.61 29.71
C ASN A 32 -1.48 0.98 29.43
N THR A 33 -2.41 0.36 30.15
CA THR A 33 -3.85 0.65 30.04
C THR A 33 -4.38 1.57 31.16
N ASN A 34 -3.52 2.09 32.04
CA ASN A 34 -3.93 2.78 33.27
C ASN A 34 -4.33 4.27 33.08
N GLY A 35 -4.48 4.75 31.85
CA GLY A 35 -4.89 6.14 31.54
C GLY A 35 -3.87 7.24 31.89
N VAL A 36 -2.79 6.91 32.60
CA VAL A 36 -1.67 7.81 32.92
C VAL A 36 -0.34 7.15 32.59
N PRO A 37 0.75 7.90 32.32
CA PRO A 37 2.07 7.31 32.13
C PRO A 37 2.56 6.57 33.38
N VAL A 38 3.26 5.45 33.19
CA VAL A 38 3.75 4.57 34.27
C VAL A 38 5.22 4.22 34.07
N ASP A 39 5.94 4.03 35.16
CA ASP A 39 7.32 3.55 35.13
C ASP A 39 7.34 2.02 35.12
N VAL A 40 8.03 1.44 34.15
CA VAL A 40 8.21 -0.01 34.01
C VAL A 40 9.67 -0.33 34.26
N PRO A 41 10.02 -0.93 35.42
CA PRO A 41 11.37 -1.40 35.66
C PRO A 41 11.66 -2.59 34.75
N VAL A 42 12.75 -2.52 33.99
CA VAL A 42 13.22 -3.59 33.11
C VAL A 42 14.55 -4.11 33.63
N ALA A 43 14.69 -5.43 33.71
CA ALA A 43 15.94 -6.12 33.94
C ALA A 43 15.93 -7.43 33.15
N ILE A 44 16.72 -7.53 32.07
CA ILE A 44 16.83 -8.74 31.25
C ILE A 44 18.27 -9.23 31.33
N GLY A 45 18.47 -10.38 31.97
CA GLY A 45 19.76 -11.08 32.03
C GLY A 45 20.03 -11.90 30.78
N GLY A 46 21.31 -12.26 30.56
CA GLY A 46 21.74 -13.11 29.44
C GLY A 46 21.99 -12.36 28.13
N VAL A 47 21.89 -11.03 28.13
CA VAL A 47 22.01 -10.17 26.93
C VAL A 47 23.42 -10.18 26.34
N ASN A 48 24.46 -10.23 27.18
CA ASN A 48 25.85 -10.55 26.80
C ASN A 48 26.36 -9.85 25.52
N GLY A 49 26.29 -8.51 25.46
CA GLY A 49 26.81 -7.72 24.34
C GLY A 49 25.82 -7.49 23.20
N LYS A 50 24.64 -8.13 23.22
CA LYS A 50 23.61 -7.94 22.20
C LYS A 50 22.98 -6.54 22.26
N ALA A 51 22.43 -6.12 21.13
CA ALA A 51 21.66 -4.89 21.06
C ALA A 51 20.26 -5.11 21.65
N VAL A 52 19.74 -4.10 22.33
CA VAL A 52 18.38 -4.09 22.85
C VAL A 52 17.60 -2.99 22.16
N THR A 53 16.52 -3.33 21.46
CA THR A 53 15.61 -2.34 20.89
C THR A 53 14.38 -2.21 21.77
N LEU A 54 14.15 -1.01 22.31
CA LEU A 54 12.92 -0.62 22.96
C LEU A 54 12.01 0.02 21.92
N LEU A 55 10.74 -0.36 21.90
CA LEU A 55 9.75 0.16 20.98
C LEU A 55 8.53 0.65 21.73
N TYR A 56 8.16 1.90 21.50
CA TYR A 56 6.86 2.41 21.89
C TYR A 56 5.94 2.26 20.70
N THR A 57 4.83 1.53 20.84
CA THR A 57 3.77 1.46 19.84
C THR A 57 2.50 2.06 20.43
N ASN A 58 1.94 3.05 19.74
CA ASN A 58 0.78 3.78 20.24
C ASN A 58 -0.55 3.12 19.89
N GLY A 59 -1.55 3.37 20.73
CA GLY A 59 -2.95 3.11 20.42
C GLY A 59 -3.60 4.23 19.62
N ALA A 60 -4.92 4.34 19.76
CA ALA A 60 -5.75 5.25 18.96
C ALA A 60 -5.61 6.74 19.26
N VAL A 61 -5.01 7.11 20.39
CA VAL A 61 -4.96 8.49 20.88
C VAL A 61 -3.51 8.94 20.91
N ALA A 62 -3.23 10.11 20.34
CA ALA A 62 -1.89 10.72 20.37
C ALA A 62 -1.41 10.88 21.82
N GLN A 63 -0.15 10.56 22.08
CA GLN A 63 0.43 10.61 23.43
C GLN A 63 1.63 11.52 23.48
N ALA A 64 1.77 12.29 24.55
CA ALA A 64 3.01 13.01 24.82
C ALA A 64 4.13 11.99 25.12
N MET A 65 5.29 12.17 24.49
CA MET A 65 6.44 11.32 24.80
C MET A 65 7.09 11.75 26.13
N PRO A 66 7.66 10.80 26.88
CA PRO A 66 8.39 11.11 28.11
C PRO A 66 9.55 12.07 27.87
N SER A 67 9.69 13.08 28.74
CA SER A 67 10.89 13.91 28.79
C SER A 67 12.09 13.10 29.31
N GLY A 68 13.29 13.38 28.79
CA GLY A 68 14.53 12.76 29.28
C GLY A 68 14.84 11.36 28.73
N LEU A 69 14.08 10.87 27.74
CA LEU A 69 14.44 9.65 27.00
C LEU A 69 15.80 9.81 26.31
N SER A 70 16.81 9.10 26.80
CA SER A 70 18.14 9.09 26.20
C SER A 70 18.13 8.30 24.90
N LEU A 71 18.63 8.91 23.83
CA LEU A 71 18.88 8.23 22.56
C LEU A 71 20.32 7.76 22.54
N SER A 72 20.53 6.44 22.43
CA SER A 72 21.84 5.90 22.11
C SER A 72 21.94 5.89 20.59
N VAL A 73 22.55 6.93 20.03
CA VAL A 73 22.49 7.25 18.59
C VAL A 73 23.40 6.28 17.81
N MET A 74 22.86 5.55 16.84
CA MET A 74 23.62 5.12 15.66
C MET A 74 23.52 6.20 14.59
N GLN A 75 24.65 6.49 13.96
CA GLN A 75 24.85 7.57 13.00
C GLN A 75 23.91 7.47 11.79
N PRO A 76 23.52 8.62 11.19
CA PRO A 76 22.77 8.62 9.94
C PRO A 76 23.67 8.18 8.77
N VAL A 77 23.18 7.26 7.94
CA VAL A 77 23.66 7.06 6.58
C VAL A 77 22.65 7.71 5.64
N LEU A 78 23.13 8.54 4.70
CA LEU A 78 22.28 9.13 3.67
C LEU A 78 21.76 8.01 2.75
N GLY A 79 20.50 7.61 2.98
CA GLY A 79 19.76 6.75 2.05
C GLY A 79 19.31 7.54 0.83
N ASN A 80 19.49 6.96 -0.35
CA ASN A 80 18.92 7.48 -1.59
C ASN A 80 17.40 7.42 -1.51
N LEU A 81 16.75 8.54 -1.84
CA LEU A 81 15.31 8.63 -1.98
C LEU A 81 14.82 7.67 -3.07
N SER A 82 13.60 7.15 -2.90
CA SER A 82 12.93 6.37 -3.92
C SER A 82 12.75 7.20 -5.18
N ILE A 83 12.95 6.58 -6.34
CA ILE A 83 12.73 7.21 -7.64
C ILE A 83 11.26 7.67 -7.83
N GLN A 84 10.32 7.09 -7.06
CA GLN A 84 8.92 7.51 -7.04
C GLN A 84 8.64 8.74 -6.15
N SER A 85 9.58 9.13 -5.27
CA SER A 85 9.41 10.28 -4.35
C SER A 85 9.74 11.64 -4.97
N VAL A 86 9.82 11.72 -6.29
CA VAL A 86 10.11 12.95 -7.05
C VAL A 86 8.79 13.66 -7.43
N SER A 87 7.65 13.26 -6.88
CA SER A 87 6.36 13.93 -7.14
C SER A 87 6.34 15.35 -6.54
N SER A 88 5.76 16.29 -7.29
CA SER A 88 5.59 17.66 -6.81
C SER A 88 4.45 17.75 -5.78
N ALA A 89 4.43 18.81 -4.97
CA ALA A 89 3.31 19.04 -4.04
C ALA A 89 1.96 19.17 -4.77
N GLN A 90 1.97 19.63 -6.02
CA GLN A 90 0.79 19.74 -6.86
C GLN A 90 0.30 18.36 -7.33
N ASP A 91 1.22 17.50 -7.75
CA ASP A 91 0.92 16.11 -8.11
C ASP A 91 0.25 15.35 -6.98
N GLU A 92 0.83 15.46 -5.77
CA GLU A 92 0.29 14.86 -4.56
C GLU A 92 -1.12 15.37 -4.25
N GLN A 93 -1.40 16.65 -4.52
CA GLN A 93 -2.73 17.20 -4.35
C GLN A 93 -3.70 16.62 -5.37
N THR A 94 -3.31 16.53 -6.64
CA THR A 94 -4.12 15.94 -7.70
C THR A 94 -4.47 14.48 -7.40
N LEU A 95 -3.52 13.67 -6.92
CA LEU A 95 -3.79 12.28 -6.54
C LEU A 95 -4.77 12.19 -5.36
N ARG A 96 -4.65 13.08 -4.36
CA ARG A 96 -5.63 13.17 -3.26
C ARG A 96 -7.03 13.56 -3.75
N ASP A 97 -7.12 14.49 -4.70
CA ASP A 97 -8.40 14.91 -5.27
C ASP A 97 -9.07 13.77 -6.06
N ILE A 98 -8.28 12.98 -6.79
CA ILE A 98 -8.75 11.76 -7.47
C ILE A 98 -9.25 10.73 -6.44
N ALA A 99 -8.48 10.48 -5.38
CA ALA A 99 -8.85 9.53 -4.34
C ALA A 99 -10.16 9.92 -3.65
N GLU A 100 -10.34 11.20 -3.28
CA GLU A 100 -11.59 11.66 -2.66
C GLU A 100 -12.76 11.65 -3.65
N PHE A 101 -12.51 11.96 -4.93
CA PHE A 101 -13.54 11.80 -5.96
C PHE A 101 -14.00 10.34 -6.09
N ASN A 102 -13.07 9.40 -6.16
CA ASN A 102 -13.35 7.97 -6.26
C ASN A 102 -14.07 7.44 -5.02
N ARG A 103 -13.70 7.95 -3.83
CA ARG A 103 -14.35 7.61 -2.57
C ARG A 103 -15.78 8.14 -2.51
N ALA A 104 -15.97 9.42 -2.85
CA ALA A 104 -17.20 10.11 -2.54
C ALA A 104 -17.76 11.04 -3.62
N GLY A 105 -16.90 11.74 -4.36
CA GLY A 105 -17.32 12.78 -5.32
C GLY A 105 -18.22 12.27 -6.44
N TRP A 106 -18.04 11.04 -6.90
CA TRP A 106 -18.79 10.47 -8.03
C TRP A 106 -20.28 10.27 -7.74
N ALA A 107 -20.67 10.04 -6.48
CA ALA A 107 -22.00 9.50 -6.16
C ALA A 107 -23.13 10.49 -6.45
N ALA A 108 -22.92 11.77 -6.11
CA ALA A 108 -23.89 12.83 -6.40
C ALA A 108 -24.08 13.05 -7.91
N MET A 109 -23.04 12.81 -8.71
CA MET A 109 -23.08 12.93 -10.18
C MET A 109 -23.74 11.69 -10.82
N ALA A 110 -23.62 10.55 -10.16
CA ALA A 110 -24.25 9.30 -10.59
C ALA A 110 -25.76 9.24 -10.28
N ASP A 111 -26.29 10.17 -9.47
CA ASP A 111 -27.68 10.12 -9.02
C ASP A 111 -28.68 10.30 -10.17
N GLY A 112 -29.28 9.16 -10.51
CA GLY A 112 -30.28 8.90 -11.52
C GLY A 112 -30.67 7.43 -11.43
N LYS A 113 -30.70 6.87 -10.21
CA LYS A 113 -30.88 5.43 -9.94
C LYS A 113 -32.18 4.94 -10.57
N ARG A 114 -32.13 3.91 -11.41
CA ARG A 114 -33.33 3.15 -11.78
C ARG A 114 -33.73 2.23 -10.62
N VAL A 115 -35.03 2.00 -10.48
CA VAL A 115 -35.53 0.81 -9.77
C VAL A 115 -35.02 -0.40 -10.54
N ALA A 116 -34.19 -1.24 -9.92
CA ALA A 116 -33.60 -2.40 -10.58
C ALA A 116 -34.70 -3.37 -11.03
N SER A 117 -35.07 -3.33 -12.31
CA SER A 117 -35.83 -4.40 -12.95
C SER A 117 -34.88 -5.55 -13.26
N LEU A 118 -35.27 -6.78 -12.90
CA LEU A 118 -34.53 -8.03 -13.17
C LEU A 118 -34.43 -8.37 -14.67
N SER A 119 -34.84 -7.46 -15.56
CA SER A 119 -34.77 -7.60 -17.01
C SER A 119 -34.76 -6.20 -17.63
N GLU A 120 -33.58 -5.62 -17.81
CA GLU A 120 -33.44 -4.43 -18.66
C GLU A 120 -32.40 -4.67 -19.73
N PHE A 121 -32.84 -4.55 -20.99
CA PHE A 121 -31.98 -4.48 -22.15
C PHE A 121 -30.99 -3.32 -21.94
N ALA A 122 -29.70 -3.66 -21.93
CA ALA A 122 -28.64 -2.66 -21.87
C ALA A 122 -28.81 -1.66 -23.03
N PRO A 123 -28.56 -0.36 -22.82
CA PRO A 123 -28.38 0.56 -23.95
C PRO A 123 -27.33 -0.04 -24.91
N PRO A 124 -27.42 0.24 -26.23
CA PRO A 124 -26.51 -0.34 -27.19
C PRO A 124 -25.07 -0.05 -26.75
N PRO A 125 -24.17 -1.05 -26.82
CA PRO A 125 -22.79 -0.86 -26.43
C PRO A 125 -22.21 0.33 -27.20
N PRO A 126 -21.32 1.14 -26.59
CA PRO A 126 -20.63 2.20 -27.31
C PRO A 126 -19.98 1.61 -28.56
N ARG A 127 -19.92 2.42 -29.64
CA ARG A 127 -19.28 1.99 -30.89
C ARG A 127 -17.88 1.48 -30.56
N ALA A 128 -17.62 0.21 -30.86
CA ALA A 128 -16.32 -0.39 -30.62
C ALA A 128 -15.25 0.39 -31.41
N SER A 129 -14.24 0.88 -30.71
CA SER A 129 -13.08 1.51 -31.33
C SER A 129 -12.25 0.49 -32.09
N VAL A 130 -11.65 0.91 -33.19
CA VAL A 130 -10.73 0.12 -34.00
C VAL A 130 -9.36 0.78 -34.08
N VAL A 131 -8.31 0.00 -34.33
CA VAL A 131 -6.94 0.51 -34.46
C VAL A 131 -6.88 1.63 -35.50
N ASN A 132 -6.14 2.70 -35.17
CA ASN A 132 -6.05 3.99 -35.84
C ASN A 132 -7.20 4.98 -35.60
N ASP A 133 -8.24 4.61 -34.82
CA ASP A 133 -9.18 5.60 -34.31
C ASP A 133 -8.44 6.63 -33.45
N THR A 134 -8.87 7.89 -33.54
CA THR A 134 -8.36 8.97 -32.70
C THR A 134 -9.48 9.47 -31.79
N LYS A 135 -9.17 9.64 -30.51
CA LYS A 135 -10.07 10.12 -29.46
C LYS A 135 -9.41 11.27 -28.69
N SER A 136 -10.22 12.22 -28.25
CA SER A 136 -9.77 13.30 -27.36
C SER A 136 -10.03 12.90 -25.91
N TRP A 137 -8.97 12.86 -25.10
CA TRP A 137 -8.96 12.45 -23.70
C TRP A 137 -8.78 13.65 -22.79
N TYR A 138 -9.71 13.84 -21.84
CA TYR A 138 -9.56 14.80 -20.77
C TYR A 138 -8.52 14.30 -19.76
N HIS A 139 -7.53 15.13 -19.44
CA HIS A 139 -6.46 14.83 -18.48
C HIS A 139 -6.64 15.66 -17.18
N THR A 140 -5.93 15.28 -16.12
CA THR A 140 -6.05 15.85 -14.77
C THR A 140 -5.61 17.32 -14.68
N ASP A 141 -4.81 17.79 -15.62
CA ASP A 141 -4.43 19.21 -15.79
C ASP A 141 -5.55 20.09 -16.40
N GLY A 142 -6.70 19.49 -16.72
CA GLY A 142 -7.85 20.16 -17.32
C GLY A 142 -7.81 20.28 -18.84
N THR A 143 -6.76 19.75 -19.48
CA THR A 143 -6.59 19.78 -20.94
C THR A 143 -7.23 18.60 -21.64
N ARG A 144 -7.36 18.70 -22.95
CA ARG A 144 -7.79 17.61 -23.83
C ARG A 144 -6.63 17.18 -24.73
N ARG A 145 -6.28 15.89 -24.68
CA ARG A 145 -5.15 15.29 -25.40
C ARG A 145 -5.67 14.36 -26.50
N ALA A 146 -5.25 14.56 -27.74
CA ALA A 146 -5.58 13.65 -28.82
C ALA A 146 -4.71 12.39 -28.71
N ALA A 147 -5.33 11.22 -28.66
CA ALA A 147 -4.63 9.94 -28.64
C ALA A 147 -5.19 8.99 -29.71
N THR A 148 -4.30 8.19 -30.29
CA THR A 148 -4.63 7.22 -31.33
C THR A 148 -4.61 5.82 -30.74
N LEU A 149 -5.61 5.00 -31.07
CA LEU A 149 -5.64 3.58 -30.69
C LEU A 149 -4.60 2.84 -31.52
N VAL A 150 -3.49 2.46 -30.91
CA VAL A 150 -2.36 1.81 -31.60
C VAL A 150 -2.37 0.29 -31.48
N LYS A 151 -3.06 -0.25 -30.47
CA LYS A 151 -3.16 -1.69 -30.25
C LYS A 151 -4.50 -2.05 -29.60
N GLN A 152 -5.07 -3.16 -30.05
CA GLN A 152 -6.20 -3.81 -29.40
C GLN A 152 -5.85 -5.29 -29.20
N VAL A 153 -6.08 -5.78 -27.98
CA VAL A 153 -5.85 -7.17 -27.56
C VAL A 153 -7.03 -7.65 -26.72
N THR A 154 -7.05 -8.94 -26.41
CA THR A 154 -8.14 -9.56 -25.66
C THR A 154 -7.56 -10.44 -24.55
N THR A 155 -8.18 -10.40 -23.38
CA THR A 155 -7.84 -11.23 -22.20
C THR A 155 -8.46 -12.63 -22.30
N GLY A 156 -8.11 -13.51 -21.36
CA GLY A 156 -8.65 -14.88 -21.34
C GLY A 156 -10.18 -14.96 -21.19
N ASP A 157 -10.81 -13.95 -20.56
CA ASP A 157 -12.27 -13.85 -20.40
C ASP A 157 -12.97 -13.05 -21.51
N ALA A 158 -12.27 -12.82 -22.63
CA ALA A 158 -12.73 -12.06 -23.78
C ALA A 158 -12.92 -10.55 -23.56
N THR A 159 -12.41 -9.98 -22.47
CA THR A 159 -12.39 -8.52 -22.28
C THR A 159 -11.42 -7.87 -23.26
N THR A 160 -11.91 -6.89 -24.01
CA THR A 160 -11.09 -6.09 -24.91
C THR A 160 -10.23 -5.12 -24.11
N VAL A 161 -8.93 -5.08 -24.43
CA VAL A 161 -7.98 -4.09 -23.91
C VAL A 161 -7.47 -3.25 -25.07
N ASN A 162 -7.62 -1.94 -24.94
CA ASN A 162 -7.17 -0.96 -25.93
C ASN A 162 -5.95 -0.23 -25.38
N ILE A 163 -4.95 0.02 -26.22
CA ILE A 163 -3.81 0.89 -25.88
C ILE A 163 -3.88 2.13 -26.77
N TRP A 164 -4.15 3.26 -26.13
CA TRP A 164 -4.17 4.58 -26.73
C TRP A 164 -2.86 5.28 -26.42
N VAL A 165 -2.29 5.96 -27.41
CA VAL A 165 -1.06 6.75 -27.24
C VAL A 165 -1.33 8.16 -27.72
N GLU A 166 -0.98 9.16 -26.91
CA GLU A 166 -1.04 10.57 -27.32
C GLU A 166 -0.36 10.75 -28.67
N THR A 167 -1.05 11.35 -29.63
CA THR A 167 -0.63 11.34 -31.04
C THR A 167 0.76 11.94 -31.24
N THR A 168 1.12 12.94 -30.43
CA THR A 168 2.46 13.58 -30.44
C THR A 168 3.55 12.74 -29.76
N GLU A 169 3.18 11.73 -28.98
CA GLU A 169 4.11 10.79 -28.33
C GLU A 169 4.31 9.51 -29.16
N SER A 170 3.43 9.24 -30.13
CA SER A 170 3.52 8.13 -31.09
C SER A 170 4.47 8.43 -32.27
N VAL A 171 5.69 8.89 -31.97
CA VAL A 171 6.72 9.28 -32.96
C VAL A 171 8.03 8.52 -32.72
N PRO A 172 8.93 8.44 -33.73
CA PRO A 172 10.23 7.79 -33.54
C PRO A 172 11.00 8.37 -32.34
N GLY A 173 11.53 7.47 -31.50
CA GLY A 173 12.31 7.84 -30.31
C GLY A 173 11.51 8.04 -29.02
N LYS A 174 10.17 8.00 -29.08
CA LYS A 174 9.28 8.10 -27.92
C LYS A 174 8.54 6.78 -27.67
N ILE A 175 7.21 6.76 -27.79
CA ILE A 175 6.42 5.54 -27.61
C ILE A 175 6.49 4.68 -28.88
N THR A 176 7.27 3.60 -28.81
CA THR A 176 7.47 2.65 -29.90
C THR A 176 6.46 1.49 -29.84
N SER A 177 6.31 0.77 -30.96
CA SER A 177 5.53 -0.48 -30.98
C SER A 177 6.03 -1.51 -29.97
N THR A 178 7.33 -1.56 -29.70
CA THR A 178 7.92 -2.45 -28.68
C THR A 178 7.44 -2.11 -27.27
N ILE A 179 7.36 -0.82 -26.92
CA ILE A 179 6.80 -0.38 -25.63
C ILE A 179 5.33 -0.80 -25.53
N VAL A 180 4.55 -0.53 -26.59
CA VAL A 180 3.12 -0.87 -26.67
C VAL A 180 2.89 -2.38 -26.54
N ASP A 181 3.65 -3.20 -27.28
CA ASP A 181 3.55 -4.66 -27.22
C ASP A 181 3.95 -5.20 -25.85
N THR A 182 4.94 -4.58 -25.19
CA THR A 182 5.36 -4.95 -23.83
C THR A 182 4.27 -4.67 -22.80
N LEU A 183 3.58 -3.52 -22.91
CA LEU A 183 2.45 -3.18 -22.05
C LEU A 183 1.27 -4.12 -22.30
N ALA A 184 0.92 -4.36 -23.57
CA ALA A 184 -0.15 -5.28 -23.96
C ALA A 184 0.09 -6.69 -23.40
N ALA A 185 1.29 -7.23 -23.60
CA ALA A 185 1.65 -8.57 -23.12
C ALA A 185 1.62 -8.66 -21.60
N ALA A 186 2.11 -7.64 -20.88
CA ALA A 186 2.08 -7.62 -19.43
C ALA A 186 0.65 -7.53 -18.87
N TYR A 187 -0.23 -6.78 -19.53
CA TYR A 187 -1.59 -6.56 -19.04
C TYR A 187 -2.53 -7.70 -19.40
N SER A 188 -2.61 -8.08 -20.68
CA SER A 188 -3.61 -9.03 -21.20
C SER A 188 -3.07 -10.43 -21.46
N GLY A 189 -1.76 -10.66 -21.31
CA GLY A 189 -1.18 -11.99 -21.45
C GLY A 189 -1.80 -12.97 -20.44
N SER A 190 -1.73 -14.27 -20.72
CA SER A 190 -2.23 -15.29 -19.78
C SER A 190 -1.50 -15.20 -18.44
N GLY A 191 -2.24 -15.06 -17.35
CA GLY A 191 -1.69 -14.81 -16.02
C GLY A 191 -1.12 -13.38 -15.85
N GLY A 192 -1.37 -12.49 -16.80
CA GLY A 192 -0.98 -11.09 -16.77
C GLY A 192 -1.80 -10.26 -15.77
N ILE A 193 -1.59 -8.95 -15.78
CA ILE A 193 -2.14 -8.04 -14.75
C ILE A 193 -3.66 -8.11 -14.68
N TYR A 194 -4.35 -8.18 -15.82
CA TYR A 194 -5.80 -8.32 -15.86
C TYR A 194 -6.26 -9.61 -15.15
N ASP A 195 -5.66 -10.76 -15.50
CA ASP A 195 -6.02 -12.06 -14.91
C ASP A 195 -5.73 -12.07 -13.40
N MET A 196 -4.63 -11.47 -12.98
CA MET A 196 -4.28 -11.30 -11.56
C MET A 196 -5.35 -10.50 -10.82
N LEU A 197 -5.67 -9.30 -11.31
CA LEU A 197 -6.73 -8.46 -10.76
C LEU A 197 -8.06 -9.22 -10.70
N ALA A 198 -8.48 -9.83 -11.81
CA ALA A 198 -9.73 -10.56 -11.90
C ALA A 198 -9.81 -11.73 -10.90
N SER A 199 -8.72 -12.47 -10.73
CA SER A 199 -8.65 -13.60 -9.79
C SER A 199 -8.68 -13.17 -8.32
N VAL A 200 -8.17 -11.97 -8.02
CA VAL A 200 -8.08 -11.42 -6.66
C VAL A 200 -9.37 -10.71 -6.27
N GLY A 201 -9.76 -9.70 -7.05
CA GLY A 201 -10.84 -8.78 -6.70
C GLY A 201 -12.16 -9.03 -7.44
N GLY A 202 -12.19 -9.92 -8.43
CA GLY A 202 -13.33 -10.07 -9.34
C GLY A 202 -13.28 -9.08 -10.51
N PRO A 203 -14.40 -8.83 -11.21
CA PRO A 203 -14.39 -7.99 -12.41
C PRO A 203 -14.03 -6.52 -12.11
N LEU A 204 -13.31 -5.89 -13.03
CA LEU A 204 -12.95 -4.46 -12.98
C LEU A 204 -14.17 -3.54 -13.14
N TRP A 205 -15.19 -3.99 -13.88
CA TRP A 205 -16.44 -3.27 -14.09
C TRP A 205 -17.58 -4.25 -14.38
N GLY A 206 -18.83 -3.82 -14.24
CA GLY A 206 -19.95 -4.70 -14.49
C GLY A 206 -21.33 -4.08 -14.19
N PRO A 207 -22.38 -4.91 -14.12
CA PRO A 207 -23.76 -4.45 -13.98
C PRO A 207 -24.03 -3.62 -12.72
N HIS A 208 -24.66 -2.45 -12.90
CA HIS A 208 -25.07 -1.51 -11.84
C HIS A 208 -26.39 -0.80 -12.20
N SER A 209 -26.97 -0.06 -11.24
CA SER A 209 -28.29 0.61 -11.38
C SER A 209 -28.22 2.12 -11.69
N TYR A 210 -27.02 2.70 -11.79
CA TYR A 210 -26.84 4.13 -12.09
C TYR A 210 -26.99 4.43 -13.59
N ASN A 211 -27.86 5.37 -13.94
CA ASN A 211 -28.05 5.80 -15.33
C ASN A 211 -26.95 6.73 -15.85
N ASN A 212 -26.25 7.41 -14.94
CA ASN A 212 -25.25 8.42 -15.25
C ASN A 212 -23.82 7.87 -15.25
N LEU A 213 -23.65 6.56 -15.07
CA LEU A 213 -22.40 5.85 -15.32
C LEU A 213 -22.41 5.25 -16.74
N ILE A 214 -21.23 4.93 -17.27
CA ILE A 214 -21.05 4.15 -18.50
C ILE A 214 -21.76 2.80 -18.39
N ALA A 215 -22.02 2.14 -19.52
CA ALA A 215 -22.78 0.89 -19.48
C ALA A 215 -22.06 -0.19 -18.64
N GLY A 216 -22.82 -0.98 -17.88
CA GLY A 216 -22.27 -2.06 -17.04
C GLY A 216 -21.77 -3.28 -17.83
N SER A 217 -21.79 -3.25 -19.16
CA SER A 217 -21.33 -4.32 -20.04
C SER A 217 -20.70 -3.77 -21.31
N GLY A 218 -19.89 -4.61 -21.97
CA GLY A 218 -19.26 -4.28 -23.26
C GLY A 218 -18.22 -3.14 -23.18
N GLN A 219 -17.75 -2.78 -21.99
CA GLN A 219 -16.70 -1.78 -21.83
C GLN A 219 -15.34 -2.43 -22.06
N PRO A 220 -14.49 -1.90 -22.96
CA PRO A 220 -13.09 -2.28 -22.98
C PRO A 220 -12.38 -1.68 -21.75
N VAL A 221 -11.22 -2.22 -21.41
CA VAL A 221 -10.25 -1.51 -20.57
C VAL A 221 -9.34 -0.69 -21.47
N ASP A 222 -9.36 0.63 -21.31
CA ASP A 222 -8.50 1.54 -22.07
C ASP A 222 -7.24 1.88 -21.27
N ILE A 223 -6.06 1.48 -21.75
CA ILE A 223 -4.77 1.94 -21.25
C ILE A 223 -4.36 3.15 -22.08
N VAL A 224 -4.32 4.32 -21.46
CA VAL A 224 -4.10 5.61 -22.14
C VAL A 224 -2.73 6.16 -21.76
N VAL A 225 -1.80 6.12 -22.71
CA VAL A 225 -0.44 6.66 -22.56
C VAL A 225 -0.44 8.12 -22.98
N LEU A 226 -0.26 9.04 -22.03
CA LEU A 226 -0.23 10.49 -22.25
C LEU A 226 1.09 11.07 -21.74
N ASN A 227 1.49 12.22 -22.25
CA ASN A 227 2.54 13.01 -21.62
C ASN A 227 1.90 13.89 -20.54
N PHE A 228 2.17 13.58 -19.27
CA PHE A 228 1.45 14.19 -18.15
C PHE A 228 1.83 15.66 -17.96
N ASP A 229 3.12 15.99 -18.00
CA ASP A 229 3.61 17.34 -17.68
C ASP A 229 4.65 17.89 -18.67
N ASN A 230 5.09 17.08 -19.64
CA ASN A 230 5.99 17.44 -20.73
C ASN A 230 7.30 18.08 -20.21
N ASN A 231 7.85 17.50 -19.15
CA ASN A 231 9.02 18.00 -18.45
C ASN A 231 10.34 17.37 -18.95
N ASN A 232 10.25 16.37 -19.84
CA ASN A 232 11.34 15.55 -20.36
C ASN A 232 12.14 14.86 -19.25
N GLN A 233 11.46 14.35 -18.23
CA GLN A 233 12.00 13.58 -17.11
C GLN A 233 11.14 12.33 -16.89
N PRO A 234 11.76 11.17 -16.65
CA PRO A 234 11.00 10.01 -16.20
C PRO A 234 10.61 10.16 -14.72
N PHE A 235 9.59 9.40 -14.32
CA PHE A 235 9.08 9.26 -12.95
C PHE A 235 8.29 10.49 -12.45
N GLY A 236 8.00 10.56 -11.14
CA GLY A 236 6.99 11.47 -10.58
C GLY A 236 5.62 10.79 -10.56
N THR A 237 4.57 11.48 -11.02
CA THR A 237 3.25 10.87 -11.24
C THR A 237 3.31 9.97 -12.46
N VAL A 238 3.36 8.66 -12.24
CA VAL A 238 3.52 7.68 -13.32
C VAL A 238 2.21 7.12 -13.86
N GLY A 239 1.12 7.23 -13.10
CA GLY A 239 -0.19 6.82 -13.56
C GLY A 239 -1.29 7.14 -12.56
N TYR A 240 -2.53 6.96 -13.01
CA TYR A 240 -3.71 7.15 -12.17
C TYR A 240 -4.94 6.42 -12.75
N PHE A 241 -5.87 6.08 -11.86
CA PHE A 241 -7.26 5.75 -12.17
C PHE A 241 -8.20 6.83 -11.62
N TRP A 242 -9.04 7.41 -12.48
CA TRP A 242 -10.05 8.38 -12.07
C TRP A 242 -11.46 7.96 -12.49
N GLY A 243 -12.28 7.60 -11.50
CA GLY A 243 -13.68 7.19 -11.67
C GLY A 243 -14.58 8.25 -12.31
N LEU A 244 -14.11 9.50 -12.43
CA LEU A 244 -14.78 10.55 -13.20
C LEU A 244 -15.05 10.08 -14.63
N HIS A 245 -14.09 9.37 -15.23
CA HIS A 245 -14.22 8.90 -16.61
C HIS A 245 -15.23 7.75 -16.77
N ASN A 246 -15.71 7.17 -15.67
CA ASN A 246 -16.82 6.21 -15.69
C ASN A 246 -18.20 6.88 -15.66
N LEU A 247 -18.30 8.20 -15.53
CA LEU A 247 -19.55 8.93 -15.70
C LEU A 247 -19.90 9.11 -17.18
N LYS A 248 -21.16 9.38 -17.48
CA LYS A 248 -21.57 9.88 -18.79
C LYS A 248 -21.14 11.33 -18.97
N ALA A 249 -20.83 11.74 -20.19
CA ALA A 249 -20.46 13.12 -20.51
C ALA A 249 -21.59 14.12 -20.21
N THR A 250 -22.84 13.65 -20.21
CA THR A 250 -24.02 14.44 -19.79
C THR A 250 -24.10 14.68 -18.30
N SER A 251 -23.40 13.88 -17.48
CA SER A 251 -23.29 14.09 -16.03
C SER A 251 -22.10 14.99 -15.70
N ASP A 252 -20.95 14.75 -16.35
CA ASP A 252 -19.79 15.63 -16.27
C ASP A 252 -19.07 15.71 -17.63
N ALA A 253 -18.96 16.92 -18.19
CA ALA A 253 -18.37 17.16 -19.50
C ALA A 253 -16.86 16.82 -19.59
N ARG A 254 -16.21 16.62 -18.44
CA ARG A 254 -14.82 16.17 -18.31
C ARG A 254 -14.69 14.66 -18.38
N SER A 255 -15.78 13.90 -18.32
CA SER A 255 -15.74 12.45 -18.46
C SER A 255 -15.24 12.04 -19.86
N ASN A 256 -14.44 10.96 -19.89
CA ASN A 256 -14.01 10.30 -21.12
C ASN A 256 -14.92 9.12 -21.51
N GLU A 257 -16.00 8.88 -20.74
CA GLU A 257 -16.94 7.76 -20.91
C GLU A 257 -16.23 6.43 -21.18
N SER A 258 -15.27 6.09 -20.31
CA SER A 258 -14.33 4.97 -20.49
C SER A 258 -13.87 4.39 -19.16
N LEU A 259 -13.74 3.07 -19.12
CA LEU A 259 -13.01 2.35 -18.09
C LEU A 259 -11.51 2.43 -18.41
N SER A 260 -10.83 3.44 -17.87
CA SER A 260 -9.47 3.81 -18.29
C SER A 260 -8.45 3.89 -17.16
N LEU A 261 -7.22 3.49 -17.50
CA LEU A 261 -5.99 3.73 -16.74
C LEU A 261 -5.12 4.69 -17.54
N TYR A 262 -4.44 5.62 -16.88
CA TYR A 262 -3.56 6.58 -17.54
C TYR A 262 -2.12 6.32 -17.11
N LEU A 263 -1.20 6.33 -18.07
CA LEU A 263 0.23 6.11 -17.85
C LEU A 263 1.04 7.25 -18.45
N ASP A 264 2.07 7.69 -17.73
CA ASP A 264 2.98 8.70 -18.23
C ASP A 264 3.89 8.14 -19.35
N SER A 265 3.91 8.83 -20.48
CA SER A 265 4.72 8.49 -21.64
C SER A 265 6.21 8.67 -21.38
N GLU A 266 6.63 9.73 -20.68
CA GLU A 266 8.05 10.07 -20.52
C GLU A 266 8.78 9.04 -19.68
N THR A 267 8.13 8.53 -18.64
CA THR A 267 8.62 7.40 -17.85
C THR A 267 8.79 6.13 -18.68
N LEU A 268 7.91 5.87 -19.66
CA LEU A 268 8.00 4.67 -20.52
C LEU A 268 9.20 4.71 -21.46
N TYR A 269 9.54 5.86 -22.05
CA TYR A 269 10.63 5.96 -23.04
C TYR A 269 11.95 6.53 -22.48
N LEU A 270 11.93 7.35 -21.43
CA LEU A 270 13.13 7.88 -20.76
C LEU A 270 13.58 7.02 -19.57
N GLY A 271 12.65 6.37 -18.87
CA GLY A 271 12.94 5.61 -17.65
C GLY A 271 13.61 4.24 -17.87
N GLY A 272 13.74 3.82 -19.13
CA GLY A 272 14.34 2.54 -19.52
C GLY A 272 13.66 1.34 -18.85
N ALA A 273 14.46 0.35 -18.44
CA ALA A 273 13.94 -0.85 -17.78
C ALA A 273 13.26 -0.56 -16.44
N ALA A 274 13.74 0.45 -15.69
CA ALA A 274 13.15 0.85 -14.42
C ALA A 274 11.77 1.51 -14.61
N GLY A 275 11.64 2.39 -15.60
CA GLY A 275 10.37 3.01 -15.99
C GLY A 275 9.34 1.98 -16.43
N MET A 276 9.73 1.07 -17.34
CA MET A 276 8.86 -0.03 -17.78
C MET A 276 8.42 -0.95 -16.62
N LYS A 277 9.32 -1.25 -15.68
CA LYS A 277 8.98 -2.03 -14.49
C LYS A 277 7.97 -1.28 -13.61
N SER A 278 8.21 0.00 -13.34
CA SER A 278 7.30 0.85 -12.57
C SER A 278 5.91 0.85 -13.20
N MET A 279 5.82 1.02 -14.53
CA MET A 279 4.53 1.09 -15.23
C MET A 279 3.72 -0.20 -15.19
N LYS A 280 4.38 -1.36 -15.26
CA LYS A 280 3.69 -2.65 -15.08
C LYS A 280 3.11 -2.78 -13.67
N MET A 281 3.86 -2.35 -12.65
CA MET A 281 3.35 -2.32 -11.28
C MET A 281 2.22 -1.30 -11.10
N THR A 282 2.35 -0.10 -11.68
CA THR A 282 1.32 0.94 -11.68
C THR A 282 0.03 0.44 -12.30
N MET A 283 0.06 -0.30 -13.41
CA MET A 283 -1.15 -0.90 -13.97
C MET A 283 -1.86 -1.87 -13.01
N ALA A 284 -1.11 -2.62 -12.18
CA ALA A 284 -1.70 -3.48 -11.15
C ALA A 284 -2.25 -2.66 -9.97
N HIS A 285 -1.53 -1.61 -9.56
CA HIS A 285 -1.94 -0.69 -8.49
C HIS A 285 -3.24 0.05 -8.84
N GLU A 286 -3.23 0.79 -9.95
CA GLU A 286 -4.38 1.57 -10.43
C GLU A 286 -5.55 0.66 -10.85
N GLY A 287 -5.25 -0.55 -11.34
CA GLY A 287 -6.26 -1.58 -11.58
C GLY A 287 -6.98 -2.01 -10.30
N MET A 288 -6.30 -2.04 -9.15
CA MET A 288 -6.95 -2.31 -7.86
C MET A 288 -7.87 -1.16 -7.44
N HIS A 289 -7.48 0.11 -7.66
CA HIS A 289 -8.37 1.26 -7.45
C HIS A 289 -9.62 1.18 -8.32
N MET A 290 -9.45 0.82 -9.61
CA MET A 290 -10.56 0.59 -10.52
C MET A 290 -11.52 -0.49 -9.99
N GLN A 291 -10.98 -1.61 -9.49
CA GLN A 291 -11.79 -2.66 -8.88
C GLN A 291 -12.47 -2.22 -7.59
N ASN A 292 -11.79 -1.51 -6.70
CA ASN A 292 -12.37 -1.01 -5.45
C ASN A 292 -13.48 0.00 -5.73
N PHE A 293 -13.27 0.91 -6.68
CA PHE A 293 -14.30 1.85 -7.13
C PHE A 293 -15.57 1.12 -7.56
N TYR A 294 -15.45 0.09 -8.40
CA TYR A 294 -16.60 -0.69 -8.83
C TYR A 294 -17.19 -1.56 -7.70
N ARG A 295 -16.39 -2.42 -7.06
CA ARG A 295 -16.83 -3.40 -6.07
C ARG A 295 -17.39 -2.74 -4.81
N ARG A 296 -16.69 -1.75 -4.27
CA ARG A 296 -17.05 -1.11 -3.00
C ARG A 296 -17.93 0.11 -3.23
N GLY A 297 -17.52 1.01 -4.11
CA GLY A 297 -18.29 2.23 -4.41
C GLY A 297 -19.58 1.93 -5.16
N VAL A 298 -19.47 1.45 -6.40
CA VAL A 298 -20.63 1.30 -7.30
C VAL A 298 -21.56 0.17 -6.85
N LYS A 299 -21.02 -1.01 -6.50
CA LYS A 299 -21.82 -2.21 -6.21
C LYS A 299 -22.34 -2.27 -4.78
N ALA A 300 -21.48 -2.04 -3.78
CA ALA A 300 -21.93 -2.05 -2.39
C ALA A 300 -22.56 -0.71 -1.96
N GLY A 301 -22.10 0.39 -2.53
CA GLY A 301 -22.54 1.75 -2.23
C GLY A 301 -21.38 2.62 -1.75
N GLN A 302 -21.39 3.90 -2.11
CA GLN A 302 -20.31 4.86 -1.82
C GLN A 302 -19.84 4.83 -0.35
N GLN A 303 -20.75 4.65 0.61
CA GLN A 303 -20.42 4.59 2.03
C GLN A 303 -19.51 3.40 2.43
N TYR A 304 -19.35 2.40 1.55
CA TYR A 304 -18.45 1.27 1.75
C TYR A 304 -17.10 1.44 1.06
N ALA A 305 -16.89 2.52 0.29
CA ALA A 305 -15.56 2.85 -0.22
C ALA A 305 -14.57 2.98 0.95
N PHE A 306 -13.34 2.51 0.74
CA PHE A 306 -12.33 2.61 1.77
C PHE A 306 -11.93 4.07 2.02
N ASP A 307 -11.52 4.35 3.24
CA ASP A 307 -10.72 5.54 3.53
C ASP A 307 -9.38 5.42 2.82
N SER A 308 -8.80 6.57 2.47
CA SER A 308 -7.62 6.67 1.61
C SER A 308 -6.47 5.77 2.05
N TRP A 309 -6.20 5.68 3.36
CA TRP A 309 -5.10 4.83 3.87
C TRP A 309 -5.31 3.34 3.57
N LEU A 310 -6.54 2.84 3.60
CA LEU A 310 -6.86 1.43 3.35
C LEU A 310 -7.04 1.16 1.86
N GLU A 311 -7.55 2.13 1.11
CA GLU A 311 -7.62 2.08 -0.35
C GLU A 311 -6.22 1.88 -0.93
N GLU A 312 -5.27 2.74 -0.56
CA GLU A 312 -3.85 2.69 -0.96
C GLU A 312 -3.13 1.45 -0.42
N MET A 313 -3.37 1.09 0.84
CA MET A 313 -2.84 -0.16 1.40
C MET A 313 -3.28 -1.37 0.57
N SER A 314 -4.57 -1.44 0.20
CA SER A 314 -5.10 -2.54 -0.58
C SER A 314 -4.49 -2.60 -1.99
N ALA A 315 -4.21 -1.46 -2.62
CA ALA A 315 -3.51 -1.42 -3.90
C ALA A 315 -2.05 -1.89 -3.78
N MET A 316 -1.33 -1.51 -2.71
CA MET A 316 0.03 -1.99 -2.46
C MET A 316 0.10 -3.47 -2.03
N MET A 317 -0.95 -4.01 -1.41
CA MET A 317 -1.08 -5.46 -1.21
C MET A 317 -1.20 -6.20 -2.55
N MET A 318 -1.93 -5.62 -3.51
CA MET A 318 -1.96 -6.16 -4.88
C MET A 318 -0.57 -6.11 -5.54
N GLU A 319 0.19 -5.03 -5.33
CA GLU A 319 1.57 -4.96 -5.81
C GLU A 319 2.42 -6.10 -5.26
N ASP A 320 2.28 -6.46 -3.98
CA ASP A 320 3.01 -7.55 -3.35
C ASP A 320 2.76 -8.88 -4.08
N PHE A 321 1.48 -9.23 -4.26
CA PHE A 321 1.07 -10.44 -4.99
C PHE A 321 1.47 -10.41 -6.47
N ALA A 322 1.33 -9.28 -7.15
CA ALA A 322 1.61 -9.18 -8.59
C ALA A 322 3.11 -9.20 -8.92
N SER A 323 3.97 -8.77 -7.99
CA SER A 323 5.36 -8.43 -8.30
C SER A 323 6.15 -9.56 -8.95
N GLN A 324 6.16 -10.77 -8.36
CA GLN A 324 6.97 -11.87 -8.91
C GLN A 324 6.39 -12.50 -10.18
N THR A 325 5.09 -12.31 -10.41
CA THR A 325 4.46 -12.68 -11.69
C THR A 325 4.89 -11.72 -12.80
N ILE A 326 5.00 -10.43 -12.49
CA ILE A 326 5.44 -9.39 -13.43
C ILE A 326 6.95 -9.44 -13.68
N ASP A 327 7.75 -9.59 -12.62
CA ASP A 327 9.20 -9.68 -12.62
C ASP A 327 9.67 -10.60 -11.48
N PRO A 328 10.12 -11.83 -11.78
CA PRO A 328 10.51 -12.81 -10.76
C PRO A 328 11.62 -12.36 -9.81
N ALA A 329 12.43 -11.37 -10.19
CA ALA A 329 13.52 -10.85 -9.38
C ALA A 329 13.09 -9.69 -8.45
N TYR A 330 11.86 -9.19 -8.59
CA TYR A 330 11.40 -7.97 -7.94
C TYR A 330 10.21 -8.22 -7.01
N ASN A 331 10.13 -7.44 -5.92
CA ASN A 331 8.96 -7.35 -5.09
C ASN A 331 8.80 -5.93 -4.55
N ALA A 332 7.67 -5.28 -4.87
CA ALA A 332 7.43 -3.87 -4.54
C ALA A 332 7.52 -3.59 -3.04
N ILE A 333 7.01 -4.50 -2.20
CA ILE A 333 7.12 -4.35 -0.74
C ILE A 333 8.59 -4.46 -0.30
N ARG A 334 9.32 -5.48 -0.73
CA ARG A 334 10.74 -5.69 -0.36
C ARG A 334 11.64 -4.56 -0.84
N ASP A 335 11.52 -4.23 -2.12
CA ASP A 335 12.53 -3.45 -2.85
C ASP A 335 12.26 -1.94 -2.79
N VAL A 336 11.02 -1.55 -2.51
CA VAL A 336 10.59 -0.14 -2.42
C VAL A 336 10.01 0.15 -1.04
N ARG A 337 8.81 -0.35 -0.72
CA ARG A 337 8.03 0.12 0.44
C ARG A 337 8.74 -0.12 1.78
N PHE A 338 9.29 -1.30 2.00
CA PHE A 338 9.99 -1.64 3.25
C PHE A 338 11.33 -0.94 3.37
N ARG A 339 12.10 -0.89 2.27
CA ARG A 339 13.34 -0.13 2.18
C ARG A 339 13.11 1.32 2.59
N ASP A 340 12.11 1.94 2.00
CA ASP A 340 11.78 3.35 2.21
C ASP A 340 11.18 3.57 3.61
N TYR A 341 10.37 2.64 4.13
CA TYR A 341 9.88 2.67 5.51
C TYR A 341 11.00 2.85 6.54
N VAL A 342 12.09 2.11 6.39
CA VAL A 342 13.23 2.16 7.34
C VAL A 342 14.28 3.22 7.02
N SER A 343 14.24 3.87 5.84
CA SER A 343 15.32 4.75 5.36
C SER A 343 14.88 6.16 4.95
N TYR A 344 13.59 6.41 4.74
CA TYR A 344 13.08 7.74 4.40
C TYR A 344 13.09 8.67 5.62
N GLY A 345 13.55 9.92 5.46
CA GLY A 345 13.66 10.87 6.57
C GLY A 345 14.52 10.33 7.72
N ASN A 346 13.93 10.17 8.91
CA ASN A 346 14.53 9.51 10.08
C ASN A 346 13.84 8.15 10.39
N GLY A 347 13.36 7.48 9.34
CA GLY A 347 12.43 6.34 9.39
C GLY A 347 10.98 6.79 9.56
N ASN A 348 10.06 6.12 8.87
CA ASN A 348 8.62 6.41 8.89
C ASN A 348 7.89 5.82 10.13
N TYR A 349 8.57 5.77 11.28
CA TYR A 349 8.11 5.03 12.46
C TYR A 349 6.90 5.69 13.13
N ASN A 350 6.92 7.01 13.30
CA ASN A 350 5.92 7.78 14.05
C ASN A 350 4.81 8.36 13.16
N CYS A 351 4.44 7.62 12.13
CA CYS A 351 3.34 7.94 11.23
C CYS A 351 2.00 7.53 11.82
N ASN A 352 0.95 8.32 11.58
CA ASN A 352 -0.41 7.87 11.87
C ASN A 352 -0.89 6.91 10.78
N MET A 353 -1.02 5.62 11.09
CA MET A 353 -1.43 4.59 10.14
C MET A 353 -2.77 4.88 9.44
N LEU A 354 -3.68 5.61 10.10
CA LEU A 354 -5.01 5.91 9.55
C LEU A 354 -5.08 7.27 8.83
N SER A 355 -3.97 8.00 8.76
CA SER A 355 -3.88 9.29 8.05
C SER A 355 -2.93 9.15 6.87
N PHE A 356 -3.49 9.27 5.66
CA PHE A 356 -2.73 9.14 4.44
C PHE A 356 -2.30 10.52 3.93
N THR A 357 -1.00 10.73 3.77
CA THR A 357 -0.41 12.00 3.31
C THR A 357 0.42 11.86 2.04
N GLY A 358 0.42 10.69 1.39
CA GLY A 358 1.29 10.40 0.25
C GLY A 358 2.77 10.55 0.64
N PHE A 359 3.55 11.26 -0.18
CA PHE A 359 4.99 11.52 0.10
C PHE A 359 5.21 12.69 1.08
N GLY A 360 4.56 12.64 2.24
CA GLY A 360 4.67 13.68 3.26
C GLY A 360 6.11 13.83 3.80
N ALA A 361 6.51 15.08 4.11
CA ALA A 361 7.87 15.39 4.57
C ALA A 361 8.30 14.64 5.85
N THR A 362 7.35 14.38 6.75
CA THR A 362 7.58 13.64 8.00
C THR A 362 7.01 12.23 8.00
N CYS A 363 6.19 11.91 7.00
CA CYS A 363 5.51 10.63 6.89
C CYS A 363 5.24 10.31 5.42
N GLU A 364 5.99 9.34 4.90
CA GLU A 364 5.75 8.75 3.58
C GLU A 364 4.76 7.59 3.76
N SER A 365 3.47 7.86 3.52
CA SER A 365 2.36 6.95 3.82
C SER A 365 2.35 5.72 2.93
N TYR A 366 2.87 5.77 1.70
CA TYR A 366 2.95 4.59 0.84
C TYR A 366 3.84 3.52 1.47
N SER A 367 5.02 3.90 1.96
CA SER A 367 5.93 2.98 2.65
C SER A 367 5.34 2.41 3.93
N VAL A 368 4.62 3.21 4.71
CA VAL A 368 3.99 2.78 5.97
C VAL A 368 2.87 1.77 5.68
N SER A 369 1.89 2.17 4.88
CA SER A 369 0.74 1.35 4.56
C SER A 369 1.13 0.12 3.76
N GLY A 370 2.00 0.25 2.76
CA GLY A 370 2.47 -0.86 1.94
C GLY A 370 3.27 -1.89 2.73
N SER A 371 4.19 -1.43 3.60
CA SER A 371 4.97 -2.35 4.44
C SER A 371 4.11 -3.11 5.46
N PHE A 372 3.06 -2.47 6.00
CA PHE A 372 2.11 -3.15 6.88
C PHE A 372 1.19 -4.10 6.09
N GLY A 373 0.70 -3.68 4.93
CA GLY A 373 -0.08 -4.53 4.02
C GLY A 373 0.67 -5.81 3.63
N GLY A 374 1.92 -5.69 3.16
CA GLY A 374 2.74 -6.86 2.82
C GLY A 374 3.14 -7.72 4.02
N PHE A 375 3.15 -7.16 5.24
CA PHE A 375 3.26 -7.97 6.46
C PHE A 375 1.99 -8.81 6.66
N LEU A 376 0.81 -8.20 6.52
CA LEU A 376 -0.47 -8.89 6.62
C LEU A 376 -0.62 -9.97 5.55
N ASP A 377 -0.22 -9.72 4.30
CA ASP A 377 -0.28 -10.70 3.21
C ASP A 377 0.52 -11.97 3.54
N ARG A 378 1.72 -11.81 4.08
CA ARG A 378 2.56 -12.95 4.48
C ARG A 378 1.94 -13.69 5.67
N GLN A 379 1.45 -12.95 6.67
CA GLN A 379 0.92 -13.52 7.91
C GLN A 379 -0.46 -14.18 7.74
N LEU A 380 -1.31 -13.66 6.86
CA LEU A 380 -2.74 -14.00 6.78
C LEU A 380 -3.16 -14.54 5.41
N GLY A 381 -2.44 -14.18 4.34
CA GLY A 381 -2.59 -14.80 3.02
C GLY A 381 -3.63 -14.20 2.10
N LEU A 382 -3.75 -14.82 0.93
CA LEU A 382 -4.61 -14.36 -0.15
C LEU A 382 -6.09 -14.45 0.25
N ALA A 383 -6.49 -15.47 1.01
CA ALA A 383 -7.87 -15.59 1.49
C ALA A 383 -8.28 -14.40 2.37
N PHE A 384 -7.40 -13.95 3.26
CA PHE A 384 -7.59 -12.74 4.06
C PHE A 384 -7.73 -11.51 3.17
N TYR A 385 -6.83 -11.36 2.19
CA TYR A 385 -6.86 -10.21 1.30
C TYR A 385 -8.15 -10.15 0.47
N LYS A 386 -8.60 -11.27 -0.11
CA LYS A 386 -9.88 -11.37 -0.82
C LYS A 386 -11.08 -11.04 0.07
N ASP A 387 -11.05 -11.49 1.33
CA ASP A 387 -12.08 -11.16 2.31
C ASP A 387 -12.09 -9.65 2.60
N LEU A 388 -10.93 -9.04 2.89
CA LEU A 388 -10.79 -7.59 3.09
C LEU A 388 -11.43 -6.81 1.93
N LEU A 389 -11.07 -7.14 0.69
CA LEU A 389 -11.54 -6.46 -0.51
C LEU A 389 -13.07 -6.49 -0.67
N THR A 390 -13.72 -7.60 -0.29
CA THR A 390 -15.16 -7.84 -0.51
C THR A 390 -16.02 -7.55 0.72
N ARG A 391 -15.42 -7.39 1.90
CA ARG A 391 -16.12 -7.21 3.17
C ARG A 391 -16.81 -5.84 3.27
N THR A 392 -18.12 -5.89 3.49
CA THR A 392 -19.02 -4.72 3.64
C THR A 392 -19.75 -4.71 4.98
N SER A 393 -19.20 -5.40 5.99
CA SER A 393 -19.79 -5.50 7.33
C SER A 393 -19.71 -4.22 8.16
N SER A 394 -18.99 -3.20 7.68
CA SER A 394 -18.90 -1.87 8.29
C SER A 394 -18.56 -0.83 7.22
N VAL A 395 -18.88 0.44 7.50
CA VAL A 395 -18.44 1.61 6.74
C VAL A 395 -17.13 2.22 7.29
N ASP A 396 -16.69 1.78 8.48
CA ASP A 396 -15.42 2.20 9.07
C ASP A 396 -14.29 1.28 8.60
N SER A 397 -13.33 1.83 7.85
CA SER A 397 -12.24 1.07 7.22
C SER A 397 -11.39 0.29 8.21
N LYS A 398 -11.12 0.89 9.38
CA LYS A 398 -10.35 0.21 10.43
C LYS A 398 -11.10 -1.01 10.97
N THR A 399 -12.40 -0.89 11.17
CA THR A 399 -13.27 -1.99 11.59
C THR A 399 -13.34 -3.07 10.52
N VAL A 400 -13.41 -2.72 9.24
CA VAL A 400 -13.38 -3.69 8.14
C VAL A 400 -12.07 -4.48 8.15
N LEU A 401 -10.91 -3.80 8.26
CA LEU A 401 -9.62 -4.47 8.34
C LEU A 401 -9.49 -5.35 9.59
N ASP A 402 -9.91 -4.86 10.76
CA ASP A 402 -9.91 -5.63 12.00
C ASP A 402 -10.76 -6.91 11.90
N GLN A 403 -11.94 -6.82 11.30
CA GLN A 403 -12.82 -7.96 11.08
C GLN A 403 -12.25 -8.96 10.07
N ALA A 404 -11.59 -8.50 9.00
CA ALA A 404 -10.91 -9.38 8.05
C ALA A 404 -9.74 -10.12 8.71
N ILE A 405 -8.95 -9.44 9.54
CA ILE A 405 -7.87 -10.06 10.32
C ILE A 405 -8.44 -11.13 11.25
N LYS A 406 -9.53 -10.82 11.97
CA LYS A 406 -10.19 -11.77 12.87
C LYS A 406 -10.81 -12.97 12.16
N ALA A 407 -11.30 -12.78 10.94
CA ALA A 407 -11.82 -13.88 10.12
C ALA A 407 -10.70 -14.86 9.72
N ALA A 408 -9.51 -14.34 9.40
CA ALA A 408 -8.34 -15.16 9.10
C ALA A 408 -7.65 -15.74 10.34
N ARG A 409 -7.74 -15.03 11.48
CA ARG A 409 -7.08 -15.36 12.74
C ARG A 409 -7.88 -14.81 13.92
N SER A 410 -8.73 -15.65 14.50
CA SER A 410 -9.71 -15.26 15.52
C SER A 410 -9.13 -14.71 16.82
N ASP A 411 -7.88 -15.05 17.15
CA ASP A 411 -7.16 -14.58 18.34
C ASP A 411 -6.31 -13.31 18.09
N SER A 412 -6.58 -12.58 17.00
CA SER A 412 -5.86 -11.37 16.62
C SER A 412 -6.80 -10.23 16.21
N GLY A 413 -6.23 -9.15 15.70
CA GLY A 413 -6.94 -7.97 15.22
C GLY A 413 -5.98 -6.88 14.79
N PHE A 414 -6.51 -5.75 14.34
CA PHE A 414 -5.71 -4.65 13.79
C PHE A 414 -4.59 -4.19 14.73
N ASN A 415 -4.92 -3.91 15.99
CA ASN A 415 -3.94 -3.40 16.96
C ASN A 415 -2.81 -4.41 17.24
N GLN A 416 -3.12 -5.70 17.21
CA GLN A 416 -2.16 -6.74 17.54
C GLN A 416 -1.23 -7.06 16.36
N GLU A 417 -1.76 -7.09 15.13
CA GLU A 417 -0.90 -7.22 13.94
C GLU A 417 -0.05 -5.98 13.71
N LEU A 418 -0.59 -4.77 13.97
CA LEU A 418 0.20 -3.53 13.93
C LEU A 418 1.35 -3.56 14.95
N LEU A 419 1.09 -4.03 16.18
CA LEU A 419 2.13 -4.20 17.18
C LEU A 419 3.21 -5.18 16.71
N ARG A 420 2.84 -6.36 16.20
CA ARG A 420 3.80 -7.35 15.70
C ARG A 420 4.61 -6.83 14.50
N TRP A 421 3.96 -6.11 13.60
CA TRP A 421 4.61 -5.47 12.47
C TRP A 421 5.62 -4.42 12.93
N THR A 422 5.22 -3.47 13.78
CA THR A 422 6.15 -2.45 14.31
C THR A 422 7.32 -3.07 15.07
N VAL A 423 7.09 -4.13 15.85
CA VAL A 423 8.15 -4.91 16.52
C VAL A 423 9.08 -5.58 15.52
N THR A 424 8.56 -6.23 14.49
CA THR A 424 9.35 -6.88 13.44
C THR A 424 10.20 -5.86 12.69
N SER A 425 9.55 -4.85 12.13
CA SER A 425 10.14 -3.88 11.21
C SER A 425 11.09 -2.94 11.93
N ASN A 426 10.72 -2.43 13.09
CA ASN A 426 11.55 -1.44 13.79
C ASN A 426 12.62 -2.08 14.66
N SER A 427 12.64 -3.39 14.85
CA SER A 427 13.83 -4.05 15.40
C SER A 427 14.77 -4.52 14.31
N LEU A 428 14.38 -4.46 13.02
CA LEU A 428 15.00 -5.20 11.93
C LEU A 428 15.17 -6.68 12.28
N MET A 429 14.10 -7.31 12.76
CA MET A 429 14.13 -8.69 13.21
C MET A 429 14.64 -9.63 12.10
N PRO A 430 15.71 -10.42 12.34
CA PRO A 430 16.27 -11.31 11.32
C PRO A 430 15.26 -12.37 10.91
N ALA A 431 15.11 -12.58 9.60
CA ALA A 431 14.18 -13.57 9.08
C ALA A 431 14.45 -14.99 9.59
N ALA A 432 15.73 -15.38 9.66
CA ALA A 432 16.15 -16.73 10.03
C ALA A 432 15.72 -17.15 11.46
N SER A 433 15.45 -16.19 12.34
CA SER A 433 15.13 -16.44 13.75
C SER A 433 13.87 -15.70 14.22
N SER A 434 13.06 -15.19 13.28
CA SER A 434 11.80 -14.51 13.61
C SER A 434 10.83 -15.50 14.26
N PRO A 435 10.30 -15.22 15.47
CA PRO A 435 9.31 -16.08 16.10
C PRO A 435 8.01 -16.14 15.28
N ALA A 436 7.20 -17.18 15.50
CA ALA A 436 5.89 -17.28 14.87
C ALA A 436 5.06 -16.00 15.10
N ARG A 437 4.32 -15.58 14.05
CA ARG A 437 3.54 -14.33 14.00
C ARG A 437 4.35 -13.03 13.91
N TYR A 438 5.68 -13.11 13.91
CA TYR A 438 6.57 -12.01 13.55
C TYR A 438 7.25 -12.32 12.21
N GLY A 439 8.00 -11.35 11.69
CA GLY A 439 8.76 -11.52 10.45
C GLY A 439 7.94 -11.38 9.17
N TYR A 440 8.65 -11.43 8.05
CA TYR A 440 8.10 -11.41 6.70
C TYR A 440 8.43 -12.73 5.98
N PRO A 441 7.81 -13.86 6.36
CA PRO A 441 8.10 -15.15 5.75
C PRO A 441 7.78 -15.16 4.25
N ALA A 442 8.48 -16.00 3.49
CA ALA A 442 8.03 -16.33 2.14
C ALA A 442 6.64 -16.97 2.17
N ARG A 443 5.84 -16.75 1.13
CA ARG A 443 4.51 -17.34 0.98
C ARG A 443 4.25 -17.72 -0.47
N VAL A 444 3.59 -18.85 -0.67
CA VAL A 444 2.99 -19.22 -1.97
C VAL A 444 1.50 -19.42 -1.72
N ASP A 445 0.65 -18.72 -2.47
CA ASP A 445 -0.79 -18.76 -2.27
C ASP A 445 -1.53 -18.41 -3.57
N GLY A 446 -2.52 -19.21 -3.96
CA GLY A 446 -3.35 -18.96 -5.13
C GLY A 446 -2.60 -18.77 -6.46
N GLY A 447 -1.40 -19.33 -6.61
CA GLY A 447 -0.54 -19.15 -7.79
C GLY A 447 0.42 -17.96 -7.69
N PHE A 448 0.33 -17.15 -6.64
CA PHE A 448 1.26 -16.05 -6.37
C PHE A 448 2.39 -16.50 -5.46
N THR A 449 3.56 -15.89 -5.65
CA THR A 449 4.72 -16.08 -4.76
C THR A 449 5.13 -14.74 -4.17
N LEU A 450 5.20 -14.69 -2.84
CA LEU A 450 5.74 -13.59 -2.07
C LEU A 450 7.12 -14.02 -1.56
N PRO A 451 8.20 -13.30 -1.89
CA PRO A 451 9.51 -13.64 -1.38
C PRO A 451 9.60 -13.36 0.12
N LEU A 452 10.53 -14.07 0.77
CA LEU A 452 11.02 -13.70 2.09
C LEU A 452 11.53 -12.25 2.04
N ILE A 453 11.15 -11.46 3.04
CA ILE A 453 11.83 -10.18 3.32
C ILE A 453 12.59 -10.40 4.61
N ASP A 454 13.90 -10.14 4.58
CA ASP A 454 14.74 -10.16 5.78
C ASP A 454 15.03 -8.72 6.22
N PRO A 455 14.33 -8.20 7.25
CA PRO A 455 14.59 -6.87 7.77
C PRO A 455 16.05 -6.60 8.11
N ASP A 456 16.82 -7.62 8.54
CA ASP A 456 18.22 -7.43 8.94
C ASP A 456 19.12 -6.98 7.77
N LEU A 457 18.76 -7.34 6.53
CA LEU A 457 19.48 -6.90 5.32
C LEU A 457 19.40 -5.38 5.09
N PHE A 458 18.44 -4.69 5.73
CA PHE A 458 18.28 -3.24 5.62
C PHE A 458 19.02 -2.46 6.71
N ARG A 459 19.83 -3.13 7.53
CA ARG A 459 20.60 -2.50 8.63
C ARG A 459 21.49 -1.35 8.16
N ALA A 460 22.09 -1.47 6.97
CA ALA A 460 22.96 -0.43 6.41
C ALA A 460 22.20 0.81 5.91
N SER A 461 20.93 0.66 5.52
CA SER A 461 20.07 1.75 5.04
C SER A 461 19.17 2.34 6.13
N ARG A 462 19.07 1.69 7.29
CA ARG A 462 18.17 2.09 8.37
C ARG A 462 18.56 3.44 8.94
N LYS A 463 17.59 4.35 9.03
CA LYS A 463 17.71 5.62 9.75
C LYS A 463 16.87 5.57 11.02
N LEU A 464 17.48 5.87 12.16
CA LEU A 464 16.81 5.97 13.44
C LEU A 464 16.42 7.43 13.74
N PRO A 465 15.38 7.67 14.55
CA PRO A 465 15.09 9.00 15.05
C PRO A 465 16.29 9.61 15.79
N VAL A 466 16.66 10.83 15.43
CA VAL A 466 17.74 11.59 16.07
C VAL A 466 17.27 12.42 17.28
N ALA A 467 15.95 12.52 17.46
CA ALA A 467 15.31 13.21 18.58
C ALA A 467 14.03 12.47 18.98
N VAL A 468 13.66 12.59 20.25
CA VAL A 468 12.38 12.10 20.77
C VAL A 468 11.30 13.06 20.29
N PRO A 469 10.27 12.60 19.55
CA PRO A 469 9.20 13.48 19.11
C PRO A 469 8.40 13.96 20.33
N SER A 470 7.86 15.17 20.30
CA SER A 470 6.98 15.67 21.37
C SER A 470 5.72 14.80 21.52
N THR A 471 5.23 14.26 20.42
CA THR A 471 4.01 13.46 20.34
C THR A 471 4.27 12.15 19.60
N LEU A 472 3.88 11.04 20.23
CA LEU A 472 3.71 9.75 19.57
C LEU A 472 2.34 9.76 18.88
N GLN A 473 2.32 9.67 17.55
CA GLN A 473 1.12 9.75 16.74
C GLN A 473 0.20 8.53 16.98
N PRO A 474 -1.12 8.66 16.78
CA PRO A 474 -2.03 7.52 16.83
C PRO A 474 -1.52 6.39 15.94
N TYR A 475 -1.47 5.16 16.44
CA TYR A 475 -0.96 3.98 15.70
C TYR A 475 0.48 4.12 15.16
N GLY A 476 1.21 5.15 15.58
CA GLY A 476 2.62 5.32 15.29
C GLY A 476 3.50 4.57 16.27
N SER A 477 4.80 4.58 15.98
CA SER A 477 5.80 3.90 16.79
C SER A 477 7.09 4.70 16.92
N PHE A 478 7.87 4.40 17.96
CA PHE A 478 9.15 5.04 18.21
C PHE A 478 10.18 4.02 18.72
N PRO A 479 11.17 3.63 17.88
CA PRO A 479 12.24 2.75 18.30
C PRO A 479 13.39 3.50 18.97
N VAL A 480 13.95 2.90 20.02
CA VAL A 480 15.16 3.33 20.71
C VAL A 480 16.08 2.13 20.82
N VAL A 481 17.32 2.24 20.33
CA VAL A 481 18.30 1.16 20.35
C VAL A 481 19.33 1.41 21.45
N ARG A 482 19.68 0.38 22.20
CA ARG A 482 20.80 0.33 23.15
C ARG A 482 21.85 -0.63 22.58
N SER A 483 23.04 -0.12 22.32
CA SER A 483 24.17 -0.92 21.82
C SER A 483 25.09 -1.35 22.96
N ASN A 484 25.84 -2.45 22.76
CA ASN A 484 26.89 -2.93 23.67
C ASN A 484 26.42 -3.11 25.12
N VAL A 485 25.21 -3.64 25.30
CA VAL A 485 24.67 -3.91 26.64
C VAL A 485 25.48 -5.04 27.28
N GLY A 486 25.82 -4.91 28.58
CA GLY A 486 26.57 -5.93 29.31
C GLY A 486 25.81 -7.25 29.49
N ALA A 487 26.15 -8.02 30.52
CA ALA A 487 25.46 -9.29 30.82
C ALA A 487 23.95 -9.12 31.05
N THR A 488 23.55 -7.97 31.60
CA THR A 488 22.17 -7.63 31.92
C THR A 488 21.82 -6.25 31.35
N PHE A 489 20.68 -6.16 30.67
CA PHE A 489 20.03 -4.88 30.37
C PHE A 489 19.20 -4.45 31.57
N SER A 490 19.38 -3.23 32.08
CA SER A 490 18.48 -2.69 33.12
C SER A 490 18.22 -1.20 32.94
N GLU A 491 16.95 -0.82 32.92
CA GLU A 491 16.48 0.55 32.74
C GLU A 491 15.06 0.68 33.33
N THR A 492 14.74 1.81 33.96
CA THR A 492 13.35 2.15 34.27
C THR A 492 12.78 2.95 33.12
N VAL A 493 11.78 2.39 32.44
CA VAL A 493 11.23 2.94 31.21
C VAL A 493 9.88 3.58 31.51
N ARG A 494 9.75 4.89 31.29
CA ARG A 494 8.47 5.61 31.37
C ARG A 494 7.63 5.25 30.14
N VAL A 495 6.47 4.64 30.32
CA VAL A 495 5.56 4.20 29.25
C VAL A 495 4.30 5.08 29.25
N PRO A 496 4.02 5.86 28.18
CA PRO A 496 2.82 6.70 28.10
C PRO A 496 1.51 5.91 28.18
N ALA A 497 0.43 6.59 28.57
CA ALA A 497 -0.90 5.98 28.64
C ALA A 497 -1.34 5.44 27.27
N GLY A 498 -1.98 4.27 27.24
CA GLY A 498 -2.49 3.68 26.00
C GLY A 498 -1.42 3.19 25.02
N THR A 499 -0.15 3.18 25.41
CA THR A 499 0.96 2.66 24.59
C THR A 499 1.40 1.28 25.05
N THR A 500 2.05 0.54 24.15
CA THR A 500 2.73 -0.71 24.47
C THR A 500 4.23 -0.51 24.33
N LEU A 501 4.98 -0.81 25.38
CA LEU A 501 6.42 -1.00 25.32
C LEU A 501 6.71 -2.42 24.84
N SER A 502 7.51 -2.56 23.80
CA SER A 502 8.08 -3.84 23.40
C SER A 502 9.60 -3.78 23.48
N ILE A 503 10.23 -4.89 23.85
CA ILE A 503 11.69 -5.01 23.95
C ILE A 503 12.12 -6.19 23.10
N VAL A 504 13.12 -5.98 22.24
CA VAL A 504 13.67 -7.00 21.35
C VAL A 504 15.17 -7.13 21.57
N VAL A 505 15.65 -8.38 21.69
CA VAL A 505 17.07 -8.74 21.87
C VAL A 505 17.45 -9.87 20.92
N TYR A 506 18.56 -9.73 20.18
CA TYR A 506 19.17 -10.79 19.37
C TYR A 506 20.63 -10.47 18.96
#